data_AF-A0A7S4HET7-F1
#
_entry.id   AF-A0A7S4HET7-F1
#
_cell.length_a   1.000
_cell.length_b   1.000
_cell.length_c   1.000
_cell.angle_alpha   90.00
_cell.angle_beta   90.00
_cell.angle_gamma   90.00
#
_symmetry.space_group_name_H-M   'P 1'
#
loop_
_entity.id
_entity.type
_entity.pdbx_description
1 polymer ?
#
loop_
_entity_poly.entity_id
_entity_poly.type
_entity_poly.pdbx_seq_one_letter_code
_entity_poly.pdbx_strand_id
1 'polypeptide(L)'
;EEAMREGDKAVYTAVGALGRKEFIEAYESLEAARDAFRRAGADVEEARSQTLENVYGYIRAEMERNDKLKKLIRLKEIVEKKKALKLQDDIAERTLGDGSD
;
A
#
# COMPACT_ATOMS: atom_id res chain seq x y z
N GLU A 1 16.64 -28.91 -5.89
CA GLU A 1 17.15 -27.72 -6.63
C GLU A 1 16.06 -26.92 -7.34
N GLU A 2 15.09 -27.55 -8.01
CA GLU A 2 14.03 -26.82 -8.75
C GLU A 2 13.22 -25.86 -7.88
N ALA A 3 12.74 -26.32 -6.71
CA ALA A 3 12.00 -25.49 -5.77
C ALA A 3 12.80 -24.30 -5.22
N MET A 4 14.13 -24.44 -5.09
CA MET A 4 14.99 -23.32 -4.68
C MET A 4 15.03 -22.23 -5.76
N ARG A 5 15.20 -22.62 -7.04
CA ARG A 5 15.19 -21.67 -8.16
C ARG A 5 13.83 -21.00 -8.33
N GLU A 6 12.75 -21.74 -8.08
CA GLU A 6 11.39 -21.19 -8.07
C GLU A 6 11.26 -20.11 -6.99
N GLY A 7 11.77 -20.38 -5.78
CA GLY A 7 11.79 -19.40 -4.69
C GLY A 7 12.61 -18.15 -5.04
N ASP A 8 13.82 -18.32 -5.58
CA ASP A 8 14.66 -17.19 -5.99
C ASP A 8 13.99 -16.34 -7.09
N LYS A 9 13.33 -16.98 -8.05
CA LYS A 9 12.54 -16.29 -9.09
C LYS A 9 11.38 -15.50 -8.49
N ALA A 10 10.68 -16.09 -7.52
CA ALA A 10 9.57 -15.44 -6.84
C ALA A 10 10.03 -14.22 -6.02
N VAL A 11 11.19 -14.30 -5.35
CA VAL A 11 11.84 -13.13 -4.71
C VAL A 11 12.15 -12.04 -5.72
N TYR A 12 12.70 -12.40 -6.89
CA TYR A 12 12.99 -11.42 -7.94
C TYR A 12 11.72 -10.71 -8.43
N THR A 13 10.63 -11.46 -8.64
CA THR A 13 9.31 -10.89 -8.98
C THR A 13 8.82 -9.94 -7.88
N ALA A 14 8.92 -10.34 -6.61
CA ALA A 14 8.50 -9.52 -5.48
C ALA A 14 9.26 -8.17 -5.43
N VAL A 15 10.57 -8.19 -5.63
CA VAL A 15 11.41 -6.98 -5.68
C VAL A 15 11.06 -6.11 -6.90
N GLY A 16 10.76 -6.72 -8.05
CA GLY A 16 10.28 -6.00 -9.23
C GLY A 16 8.95 -5.28 -8.98
N ALA A 17 7.98 -5.96 -8.36
CA ALA A 17 6.70 -5.40 -7.98
C ALA A 17 6.84 -4.27 -6.94
N LEU A 18 7.77 -4.41 -5.97
CA LEU A 18 8.13 -3.34 -5.05
C LEU A 18 8.62 -2.08 -5.77
N GLY A 19 9.48 -2.23 -6.77
CA GLY A 19 9.96 -1.10 -7.59
C GLY A 19 8.83 -0.37 -8.32
N ARG A 20 7.76 -1.09 -8.71
CA ARG A 20 6.54 -0.54 -9.32
C ARG A 20 5.49 -0.08 -8.31
N LYS A 21 5.75 -0.22 -7.00
CA LYS A 21 4.81 0.08 -5.90
C LYS A 21 3.53 -0.77 -5.93
N GLU A 22 3.62 -1.96 -6.52
CA GLU A 22 2.54 -2.95 -6.59
C GLU A 22 2.64 -3.85 -5.36
N PHE A 23 2.32 -3.30 -4.18
CA PHE A 23 2.63 -3.95 -2.90
C PHE A 23 1.87 -5.26 -2.65
N ILE A 24 0.66 -5.41 -3.23
CA ILE A 24 -0.11 -6.66 -3.13
C ILE A 24 0.58 -7.77 -3.94
N GLU A 25 0.94 -7.49 -5.20
CA GLU A 25 1.68 -8.44 -6.04
C GLU A 25 3.03 -8.80 -5.43
N ALA A 26 3.72 -7.82 -4.84
CA ALA A 26 4.97 -8.05 -4.13
C ALA A 26 4.77 -9.01 -2.94
N TYR A 27 3.69 -8.84 -2.17
CA TYR A 27 3.36 -9.71 -1.04
C TYR A 27 3.07 -11.13 -1.49
N GLU A 28 2.19 -11.29 -2.49
CA GLU A 28 1.80 -12.60 -3.02
C GLU A 28 2.99 -13.36 -3.62
N SER A 29 3.87 -12.65 -4.34
CA SER A 29 5.12 -13.22 -4.86
C SER A 29 6.07 -13.66 -3.75
N LEU A 30 6.10 -12.95 -2.63
CA LEU A 30 6.94 -13.32 -1.49
C LEU A 30 6.40 -14.52 -0.71
N GLU A 31 5.06 -14.68 -0.60
CA GLU A 31 4.45 -15.91 -0.09
C GLU A 31 4.79 -17.11 -0.97
N ALA A 32 4.73 -16.95 -2.30
CA ALA A 32 5.12 -18.01 -3.22
C ALA A 32 6.61 -18.40 -3.06
N ALA A 33 7.49 -17.41 -2.81
CA ALA A 33 8.89 -17.67 -2.52
C ALA A 33 9.08 -18.49 -1.24
N ARG A 34 8.37 -18.10 -0.16
CA ARG A 34 8.41 -18.80 1.12
C ARG A 34 7.98 -20.26 1.00
N ASP A 35 6.88 -20.52 0.30
CA ASP A 35 6.39 -21.87 0.08
C ASP A 35 7.34 -22.72 -0.79
N ALA A 36 7.97 -22.11 -1.79
CA ALA A 36 8.99 -22.77 -2.60
C ALA A 36 10.24 -23.13 -1.78
N PHE A 37 10.73 -22.24 -0.92
CA PHE A 37 11.87 -22.53 -0.04
C PHE A 37 11.55 -23.60 1.00
N ARG A 38 10.35 -23.58 1.60
CA ARG A 38 9.90 -24.66 2.49
C ARG A 38 9.90 -26.03 1.80
N ARG A 39 9.42 -26.08 0.55
CA ARG A 39 9.47 -27.31 -0.27
C ARG A 39 10.88 -27.73 -0.65
N ALA A 40 11.83 -26.79 -0.72
CA ALA A 40 13.23 -27.07 -1.03
C ALA A 40 13.98 -27.71 0.15
N GLY A 41 13.48 -27.56 1.39
CA GLY A 41 14.00 -28.19 2.60
C GLY A 41 14.31 -27.18 3.71
N ALA A 42 14.40 -27.69 4.94
CA ALA A 42 14.60 -26.87 6.14
C ALA A 42 15.86 -26.00 6.07
N ASP A 43 16.98 -26.54 5.57
CA ASP A 43 18.24 -25.79 5.43
C ASP A 43 18.09 -24.58 4.49
N VAL A 44 17.30 -24.72 3.42
CA VAL A 44 17.04 -23.64 2.47
C VAL A 44 16.07 -22.61 3.06
N GLU A 45 15.01 -23.07 3.75
CA GLU A 45 14.07 -22.19 4.45
C GLU A 45 14.79 -21.34 5.50
N GLU A 46 15.64 -21.95 6.32
CA GLU A 46 16.44 -21.25 7.33
C GLU A 46 17.41 -20.25 6.70
N ALA A 47 18.19 -20.68 5.69
CA ALA A 47 19.15 -19.83 5.00
C ALA A 47 18.52 -18.64 4.27
N ARG A 48 17.23 -18.70 3.95
CA ARG A 48 16.48 -17.64 3.26
C ARG A 48 15.54 -16.84 4.17
N SER A 49 15.32 -17.29 5.41
CA SER A 49 14.37 -16.68 6.35
C SER A 49 14.62 -15.18 6.55
N GLN A 50 15.85 -14.79 6.88
CA GLN A 50 16.20 -13.38 7.13
C GLN A 50 15.93 -12.49 5.92
N THR A 51 16.23 -12.97 4.71
CA THR A 51 15.95 -12.22 3.48
C THR A 51 14.46 -12.03 3.29
N LEU A 52 13.66 -13.08 3.46
CA LEU A 52 12.21 -12.98 3.37
C LEU A 52 11.65 -12.02 4.41
N GLU A 53 12.06 -12.14 5.66
CA GLU A 53 11.60 -11.29 6.76
C GLU A 53 11.87 -9.80 6.49
N ASN A 54 13.06 -9.48 5.98
CA ASN A 54 13.42 -8.11 5.61
C ASN A 54 12.49 -7.56 4.52
N VAL A 55 12.22 -8.35 3.48
CA VAL A 55 11.34 -7.93 2.37
C VAL A 55 9.88 -7.83 2.85
N TYR A 56 9.40 -8.75 3.70
CA TYR A 56 8.07 -8.67 4.33
C TYR A 56 7.91 -7.41 5.17
N GLY A 57 8.91 -7.09 5.99
CA GLY A 57 8.90 -5.87 6.81
C GLY A 57 8.75 -4.62 5.96
N TYR A 58 9.49 -4.55 4.85
CA TYR A 58 9.41 -3.44 3.91
C TYR A 58 8.03 -3.35 3.22
N ILE A 59 7.52 -4.47 2.68
CA ILE A 59 6.19 -4.51 2.03
C ILE A 59 5.11 -4.04 2.99
N ARG A 60 5.09 -4.56 4.22
CA ARG A 60 4.08 -4.19 5.23
C ARG A 60 4.14 -2.70 5.58
N ALA A 61 5.34 -2.16 5.80
CA ALA A 61 5.51 -0.75 6.09
C ALA A 61 4.97 0.15 4.96
N GLU A 62 5.23 -0.20 3.71
CA GLU A 62 4.74 0.56 2.56
C GLU A 62 3.23 0.40 2.34
N MET A 63 2.65 -0.79 2.58
CA MET A 63 1.20 -0.98 2.57
C MET A 63 0.51 -0.10 3.62
N GLU A 64 1.01 -0.10 4.86
CA GLU A 64 0.49 0.75 5.93
C GLU A 64 0.61 2.24 5.60
N ARG A 65 1.73 2.65 5.02
CA ARG A 65 1.96 4.02 4.56
C ARG A 65 0.94 4.42 3.49
N ASN A 66 0.68 3.56 2.53
CA ASN A 66 -0.31 3.79 1.48
C ASN A 66 -1.73 3.92 2.06
N ASP A 67 -2.10 3.09 3.01
CA ASP A 67 -3.41 3.17 3.65
C ASP A 67 -3.58 4.46 4.47
N LYS A 68 -2.51 4.90 5.17
CA LYS A 68 -2.49 6.21 5.84
C LYS A 68 -2.65 7.34 4.82
N LEU A 69 -1.94 7.28 3.69
CA LEU A 69 -2.03 8.30 2.64
C LEU A 69 -3.45 8.38 2.04
N LYS A 70 -4.08 7.23 1.75
CA LYS A 70 -5.48 7.18 1.27
C LYS A 70 -6.44 7.85 2.23
N LYS A 71 -6.29 7.61 3.54
CA LYS A 71 -7.10 8.26 4.58
C LYS A 71 -6.91 9.78 4.59
N LEU A 72 -5.67 10.25 4.46
CA LEU A 72 -5.36 11.68 4.41
C LEU A 72 -5.93 12.36 3.16
N ILE A 73 -5.84 11.72 2.00
CA ILE A 73 -6.44 12.21 0.76
C ILE A 73 -7.97 12.34 0.94
N ARG A 74 -8.62 11.30 1.46
CA ARG A 74 -10.07 11.34 1.72
C ARG A 74 -10.45 12.44 2.70
N LEU A 75 -9.66 12.65 3.76
CA LEU A 75 -9.92 13.73 4.72
C LEU A 75 -9.76 15.11 4.06
N LYS A 76 -8.75 15.30 3.21
CA LYS A 76 -8.55 16.53 2.44
C LYS A 76 -9.77 16.84 1.57
N GLU A 77 -10.27 15.85 0.82
CA GLU A 77 -11.47 16.01 -0.02
C GLU A 77 -12.71 16.40 0.79
N ILE A 78 -12.89 15.83 1.98
CA ILE A 78 -14.00 16.18 2.88
C ILE A 78 -13.87 17.63 3.35
N VAL A 79 -12.67 18.07 3.73
CA VAL A 79 -12.42 19.45 4.17
C VAL A 79 -12.65 20.45 3.02
N GLU A 80 -12.18 20.14 1.82
CA GLU A 80 -12.40 20.98 0.63
C GLU A 80 -13.89 21.09 0.29
N LYS A 81 -14.63 19.98 0.32
CA LYS A 81 -16.10 19.99 0.15
C LYS A 81 -16.81 20.83 1.20
N LYS A 82 -16.43 20.70 2.48
CA LYS A 82 -17.02 21.52 3.56
C LYS A 82 -16.75 23.01 3.40
N LYS A 83 -15.53 23.38 2.98
CA LYS A 83 -15.19 24.78 2.69
C LYS A 83 -16.00 25.34 1.52
N ALA A 84 -16.19 24.55 0.47
CA ALA A 84 -17.00 24.95 -0.69
C ALA A 84 -18.47 25.16 -0.32
N LEU A 85 -19.06 24.25 0.48
CA LEU A 85 -20.43 24.39 0.98
C LEU A 85 -20.59 25.63 1.86
N LYS A 86 -19.67 25.84 2.82
CA LYS A 86 -19.72 27.04 3.67
C LYS A 86 -19.64 28.33 2.85
N LEU A 87 -18.78 28.37 1.83
CA LEU A 87 -18.69 29.54 0.95
C LEU A 87 -20.01 29.78 0.19
N GLN A 88 -20.71 28.73 -0.23
CA GLN A 88 -22.03 28.86 -0.86
C GLN A 88 -23.08 29.39 0.12
N ASP A 89 -23.11 28.88 1.35
CA ASP A 89 -24.02 29.35 2.39
C ASP A 89 -23.76 30.84 2.71
N ASP A 90 -22.49 31.23 2.90
CA ASP A 90 -22.10 32.62 3.16
C ASP A 90 -22.50 33.57 1.99
N ILE A 91 -22.44 33.10 0.73
CA ILE A 91 -22.89 33.87 -0.44
C ILE A 91 -24.43 33.96 -0.47
N ALA A 92 -25.13 32.87 -0.19
CA ALA A 92 -26.59 32.85 -0.17
C ALA A 92 -27.15 33.79 0.91
N GLU A 93 -26.59 33.77 2.12
CA GLU A 93 -26.98 34.67 3.22
C GLU A 93 -26.76 36.15 2.85
N ARG A 94 -25.62 36.49 2.24
CA ARG A 94 -25.35 37.87 1.77
C ARG A 94 -26.30 38.32 0.67
N THR A 95 -26.67 37.43 -0.24
CA THR A 95 -27.54 37.76 -1.38
C THR A 95 -29.00 37.93 -0.94
N LEU A 96 -29.42 37.22 0.11
CA LEU A 96 -30.78 37.32 0.69
C LEU A 96 -30.92 38.44 1.73
N GLY A 97 -29.83 38.85 2.38
CA GLY A 97 -29.81 39.94 3.37
C GLY A 97 -29.79 41.35 2.79
N ASP A 98 -29.33 41.55 1.55
CA ASP A 98 -29.27 42.85 0.85
C ASP A 98 -30.60 43.23 0.15
N GLY A 99 -31.62 42.36 0.22
CA GLY A 99 -32.93 42.55 -0.44
C GLY A 99 -34.04 43.08 0.47
N SER A 100 -33.72 43.38 1.73
CA SER A 100 -34.66 43.87 2.75
C SER A 100 -34.27 45.26 3.24
N ASP A 101 -34.42 46.27 2.37
CA ASP A 101 -34.51 47.70 2.70
C ASP A 101 -35.60 48.36 1.83
#